data_AF-A0A3A0E5M2-F1
#
_entry.id   AF-A0A3A0E5M2-F1
#
_cell.length_a   1.000
_cell.length_b   1.000
_cell.length_c   1.000
_cell.angle_alpha   90.00
_cell.angle_beta   90.00
_cell.angle_gamma   90.00
#
_symmetry.space_group_name_H-M   'P 1'
#
loop_
_entity.id
_entity.type
_entity.pdbx_description
1 polymer ?
#
loop_
_entity_poly.entity_id
_entity_poly.type
_entity_poly.pdbx_seq_one_letter_code
_entity_poly.pdbx_strand_id
1 'polypeptide(L)'
;MAMRRVAEVSRRTFVKQAAAGSLAALAAPAVRTAAKTDVNKPIVGVGEHQYEVDHHWAQLPERFTWQTTHNVAIGRDGLVYIIHEGKDDQPEHDAIFVFDPDGKFVRSFGKQFQGGGHGIELREENGEEFVY
;
A
#
# COMPACT_ATOMS: atom_id res chain seq x y z
N MET A 1 -73.61 -2.37 -6.24
CA MET A 1 -72.29 -1.85 -5.80
C MET A 1 -72.04 -2.39 -4.39
N ALA A 2 -71.26 -3.48 -4.25
CA ALA A 2 -70.98 -4.10 -2.96
C ALA A 2 -69.53 -3.79 -2.56
N MET A 3 -69.36 -3.06 -1.46
CA MET A 3 -68.05 -2.63 -0.98
C MET A 3 -67.34 -3.79 -0.27
N ARG A 4 -66.16 -4.16 -0.75
CA ARG A 4 -65.34 -5.25 -0.23
C ARG A 4 -64.75 -4.81 1.12
N ARG A 5 -65.05 -5.53 2.22
CA ARG A 5 -64.42 -5.27 3.53
C ARG A 5 -62.94 -5.60 3.47
N VAL A 6 -62.09 -4.64 3.85
CA VAL A 6 -60.66 -4.86 4.11
C VAL A 6 -60.54 -5.51 5.49
N ALA A 7 -59.79 -6.60 5.61
CA ALA A 7 -59.57 -7.27 6.89
C ALA A 7 -58.68 -6.39 7.78
N GLU A 8 -59.17 -6.01 8.96
CA GLU A 8 -58.38 -5.29 9.97
C GLU A 8 -57.34 -6.21 10.60
N VAL A 9 -56.07 -5.85 10.49
CA VAL A 9 -54.96 -6.56 11.14
C VAL A 9 -54.99 -6.24 12.64
N SER A 10 -55.33 -7.23 13.47
CA SER A 10 -55.33 -7.04 14.92
C SER A 10 -53.91 -6.91 15.50
N ARG A 11 -53.76 -6.19 16.62
CA ARG A 11 -52.48 -6.07 17.36
C ARG A 11 -51.84 -7.43 17.67
N ARG A 12 -52.66 -8.46 17.94
CA ARG A 12 -52.18 -9.83 18.21
C ARG A 12 -51.64 -10.50 16.95
N THR A 13 -52.23 -10.21 15.79
CA THR A 13 -51.76 -10.70 14.49
C THR A 13 -50.43 -10.06 14.12
N PHE A 14 -50.28 -8.76 14.38
CA PHE A 14 -49.04 -8.03 14.17
C PHE A 14 -47.87 -8.60 15.01
N VAL A 15 -48.08 -8.84 16.31
CA VAL A 15 -47.03 -9.40 17.18
C VAL A 15 -46.60 -10.79 16.73
N LYS A 16 -47.54 -11.65 16.29
CA LYS A 16 -47.21 -12.99 15.76
C LYS A 16 -46.41 -12.92 14.46
N GLN A 17 -46.75 -11.99 13.56
CA GLN A 17 -46.03 -11.82 12.30
C GLN A 17 -44.64 -11.21 12.51
N ALA A 18 -44.51 -10.25 13.43
CA ALA A 18 -43.20 -9.66 13.78
C ALA A 18 -42.24 -10.69 14.40
N ALA A 19 -42.74 -11.59 15.26
CA ALA A 19 -41.95 -12.65 15.87
C ALA A 19 -41.49 -13.72 14.86
N ALA A 20 -42.28 -13.98 13.81
CA ALA A 20 -41.88 -14.90 12.74
C ALA A 20 -40.81 -14.30 11.83
N GLY A 21 -40.81 -12.98 11.61
CA GLY A 21 -39.82 -12.28 10.79
C GLY A 21 -38.44 -12.16 11.45
N SER A 22 -38.37 -12.05 12.77
CA SER A 22 -37.10 -11.91 13.50
C SER A 22 -36.26 -13.20 13.55
N LEU A 23 -36.90 -14.38 13.51
CA LEU A 23 -36.20 -15.67 13.43
C LEU A 23 -35.47 -15.87 12.09
N ALA A 24 -36.00 -15.37 10.98
CA ALA A 24 -35.37 -15.49 9.67
C ALA A 24 -34.13 -14.59 9.52
N ALA A 25 -34.15 -13.40 10.14
CA ALA A 25 -33.01 -12.47 10.08
C ALA A 25 -31.79 -12.95 10.90
N LEU A 26 -32.00 -13.79 11.92
CA LEU A 26 -30.92 -14.37 12.74
C LEU A 26 -30.24 -15.59 12.09
N ALA A 27 -30.88 -16.21 11.10
CA ALA A 27 -30.35 -17.39 10.41
C ALA A 27 -29.61 -17.04 9.10
N ALA A 28 -29.69 -15.79 8.63
CA ALA A 28 -28.92 -15.33 7.49
C ALA A 28 -27.45 -15.14 7.92
N PRO A 29 -26.47 -15.74 7.23
CA PRO A 29 -25.08 -15.39 7.49
C PRO A 29 -24.90 -13.89 7.24
N ALA A 30 -24.39 -13.18 8.24
CA ALA A 30 -23.94 -11.81 8.06
C ALA A 30 -22.70 -11.85 7.16
N VAL A 31 -22.92 -11.90 5.85
CA VAL A 31 -21.83 -11.82 4.87
C VAL A 31 -21.29 -10.39 4.94
N ARG A 32 -20.26 -10.18 5.77
CA ARG A 32 -19.51 -8.92 5.82
C ARG A 32 -18.60 -8.87 4.60
N THR A 33 -19.10 -8.42 3.45
CA THR A 33 -18.34 -8.35 2.18
C THR A 33 -17.43 -7.13 2.06
N ALA A 34 -16.81 -6.67 3.15
CA ALA A 34 -15.72 -5.72 3.06
C ALA A 34 -14.75 -5.99 4.20
N ALA A 35 -13.77 -6.85 3.94
CA ALA A 35 -12.52 -6.78 4.66
C ALA A 35 -12.02 -5.33 4.47
N LYS A 36 -12.06 -4.55 5.55
CA LYS A 36 -11.31 -3.28 5.58
C LYS A 36 -9.86 -3.70 5.38
N THR A 37 -9.28 -3.37 4.22
CA THR A 37 -7.83 -3.43 4.05
C THR A 37 -7.23 -2.71 5.25
N ASP A 38 -6.26 -3.33 5.91
CA ASP A 38 -5.48 -2.62 6.92
C ASP A 38 -5.00 -1.32 6.27
N VAL A 39 -5.37 -0.18 6.86
CA VAL A 39 -5.03 1.14 6.31
C VAL A 39 -3.52 1.34 6.20
N ASN A 40 -2.74 0.56 6.96
CA ASN A 40 -1.29 0.57 6.92
C ASN A 40 -0.69 -0.40 5.89
N LYS A 41 -1.51 -1.25 5.26
CA LYS A 41 -1.12 -2.20 4.23
C LYS A 41 -2.15 -2.17 3.10
N PRO A 42 -2.28 -1.04 2.40
CA PRO A 42 -3.25 -0.93 1.33
C PRO A 42 -2.92 -1.92 0.21
N ILE A 43 -3.97 -2.54 -0.34
CA ILE A 43 -3.85 -3.32 -1.57
C ILE A 43 -4.03 -2.39 -2.76
N VAL A 44 -3.04 -2.36 -3.64
CA VAL A 44 -3.06 -1.61 -4.90
C VAL A 44 -3.16 -2.56 -6.09
N GLY A 45 -3.56 -2.04 -7.26
CA GLY A 45 -3.73 -2.84 -8.48
C GLY A 45 -5.15 -3.39 -8.67
N VAL A 46 -5.35 -4.18 -9.72
CA VAL A 46 -6.67 -4.67 -10.16
C VAL A 46 -6.59 -6.09 -10.75
N GLY A 47 -7.69 -6.85 -10.63
CA GLY A 47 -7.76 -8.22 -11.13
C GLY A 47 -6.73 -9.13 -10.48
N GLU A 48 -6.00 -9.91 -11.30
CA GLU A 48 -4.94 -10.82 -10.84
C GLU A 48 -3.65 -10.09 -10.40
N HIS A 49 -3.52 -8.79 -10.67
CA HIS A 49 -2.32 -8.01 -10.36
C HIS A 49 -2.62 -7.07 -9.19
N GLN A 50 -2.68 -7.64 -8.00
CA GLN A 50 -2.84 -6.93 -6.75
C GLN A 50 -1.61 -7.08 -5.88
N TYR A 51 -1.18 -5.98 -5.26
CA TYR A 51 0.02 -5.91 -4.45
C TYR A 51 -0.30 -5.28 -3.10
N GLU A 52 0.21 -5.88 -2.03
CA GLU A 52 0.20 -5.26 -0.71
C GLU A 52 1.34 -4.26 -0.61
N VAL A 53 1.04 -3.04 -0.17
CA VAL A 53 2.05 -2.03 0.10
C VAL A 53 2.60 -2.24 1.51
N ASP A 54 3.91 -2.43 1.63
CA ASP A 54 4.62 -2.34 2.91
C ASP A 54 5.30 -0.97 3.03
N HIS A 55 4.68 -0.07 3.80
CA HIS A 55 5.22 1.26 4.06
C HIS A 55 6.52 1.27 4.88
N HIS A 56 6.87 0.16 5.54
CA HIS A 56 8.02 0.06 6.45
C HIS A 56 9.14 -0.84 5.91
N TRP A 57 9.07 -1.23 4.64
CA TRP A 57 10.09 -2.07 4.02
C TRP A 57 11.49 -1.46 4.17
N ALA A 58 11.68 -0.19 3.80
CA ALA A 58 13.00 0.46 3.87
C ALA A 58 13.38 0.85 5.30
N GLN A 59 14.36 0.15 5.86
CA GLN A 59 14.87 0.36 7.22
C GLN A 59 16.05 1.34 7.20
N LEU A 60 15.73 2.63 7.32
CA LEU A 60 16.74 3.70 7.25
C LEU A 60 17.46 3.92 8.61
N PRO A 61 18.80 4.00 8.64
CA PRO A 61 19.55 4.33 9.86
C PRO A 61 19.26 5.75 10.37
N GLU A 62 19.30 5.96 11.69
CA GLU A 62 18.96 7.24 12.35
C GLU A 62 19.74 8.46 11.85
N ARG A 63 20.97 8.27 11.36
CA ARG A 63 21.81 9.36 10.84
C ARG A 63 21.34 9.93 9.50
N PHE A 64 20.40 9.25 8.84
CA PHE A 64 19.91 9.62 7.52
C PHE A 64 18.44 10.01 7.59
N THR A 65 18.04 10.85 6.64
CA THR A 65 16.65 11.23 6.45
C THR A 65 16.29 11.09 4.99
N TRP A 66 15.06 10.71 4.69
CA TRP A 66 14.55 10.80 3.33
C TRP A 66 14.54 12.25 2.87
N GLN A 67 15.06 12.47 1.66
CA GLN A 67 14.90 13.71 0.90
C GLN A 67 13.92 13.44 -0.27
N THR A 68 13.74 14.39 -1.19
CA THR A 68 12.88 14.19 -2.37
C THR A 68 13.42 13.03 -3.21
N THR A 69 12.73 11.89 -3.21
CA THR A 69 13.09 10.72 -4.03
C THR A 69 12.58 10.89 -5.47
N HIS A 70 13.40 10.49 -6.45
CA HIS A 70 13.05 10.64 -7.87
C HIS A 70 12.99 9.31 -8.63
N ASN A 71 13.86 8.35 -8.30
CA ASN A 71 13.96 7.13 -9.09
C ASN A 71 14.45 5.93 -8.27
N VAL A 72 14.23 4.73 -8.80
CA VAL A 72 14.62 3.45 -8.21
C VAL A 72 15.17 2.52 -9.29
N ALA A 73 16.26 1.82 -8.99
CA ALA A 73 16.82 0.79 -9.84
C ALA A 73 17.10 -0.49 -9.03
N ILE A 74 17.01 -1.65 -9.68
CA ILE A 74 17.28 -2.95 -9.06
C ILE A 74 18.51 -3.54 -9.74
N GLY A 75 19.54 -3.82 -8.95
CA GLY A 75 20.77 -4.45 -9.43
C GLY A 75 20.59 -5.95 -9.65
N ARG A 76 21.51 -6.56 -10.40
CA ARG A 76 21.52 -8.01 -10.67
C ARG A 76 21.59 -8.87 -9.41
N ASP A 77 22.12 -8.33 -8.32
CA ASP A 77 22.23 -8.95 -7.01
C ASP A 77 20.97 -8.79 -6.15
N GLY A 78 19.94 -8.13 -6.70
CA GLY A 78 18.69 -7.83 -6.02
C GLY A 78 18.77 -6.62 -5.10
N LEU A 79 19.89 -5.89 -5.05
CA LEU A 79 19.96 -4.65 -4.30
C LEU A 79 19.09 -3.58 -4.94
N VAL A 80 18.40 -2.81 -4.09
CA VAL A 80 17.49 -1.75 -4.51
C VAL A 80 18.17 -0.41 -4.24
N TYR A 81 18.37 0.36 -5.31
CA TYR A 81 19.02 1.67 -5.28
C TYR A 81 17.95 2.75 -5.41
N ILE A 82 17.96 3.71 -4.50
CA ILE A 82 17.00 4.83 -4.49
C ILE A 82 17.80 6.13 -4.52
N ILE A 83 17.53 6.97 -5.52
CA ILE A 83 18.16 8.29 -5.65
C ILE A 83 17.24 9.40 -5.15
N HIS A 84 17.86 10.37 -4.49
CA HIS A 84 17.27 11.62 -4.08
C HIS A 84 17.79 12.76 -4.96
N GLU A 85 16.96 13.77 -5.15
CA GLU A 85 17.42 15.05 -5.69
C GLU A 85 18.50 15.69 -4.83
N GLY A 86 18.41 15.46 -3.52
CA GLY A 86 19.28 16.11 -2.57
C GLY A 86 18.73 17.46 -2.10
N LYS A 87 19.52 18.11 -1.23
CA LYS A 87 19.32 19.51 -0.86
C LYS A 87 20.66 20.22 -0.86
N ASP A 88 20.73 21.37 -1.51
CA ASP A 88 21.96 22.18 -1.62
C ASP A 88 22.54 22.58 -0.26
N ASP A 89 21.70 22.68 0.77
CA ASP A 89 22.10 23.00 2.14
C ASP A 89 22.62 21.80 2.94
N GLN A 90 22.64 20.59 2.36
CA GLN A 90 23.13 19.36 2.96
C GLN A 90 24.14 18.63 2.05
N PRO A 91 25.25 19.27 1.66
CA PRO A 91 26.19 18.71 0.68
C PRO A 91 26.89 17.42 1.15
N GLU A 92 26.90 17.16 2.46
CA GLU A 92 27.48 15.97 3.05
C GLU A 92 26.53 14.77 3.14
N HIS A 93 25.24 14.96 2.80
CA HIS A 93 24.27 13.89 2.77
C HIS A 93 24.43 13.08 1.48
N ASP A 94 24.47 11.75 1.58
CA ASP A 94 24.51 10.90 0.39
C ASP A 94 23.19 10.99 -0.38
N ALA A 95 23.25 11.05 -1.71
CA ALA A 95 22.05 11.13 -2.55
C ALA A 95 21.49 9.77 -2.95
N ILE A 96 22.27 8.68 -2.85
CA ILE A 96 21.85 7.33 -3.25
C ILE A 96 21.90 6.42 -2.03
N PHE A 97 20.76 5.79 -1.72
CA PHE A 97 20.65 4.77 -0.68
C PHE A 97 20.44 3.39 -1.31
N VAL A 98 21.08 2.38 -0.73
CA VAL A 98 21.03 1.00 -1.21
C VAL A 98 20.51 0.08 -0.12
N PHE A 99 19.51 -0.72 -0.46
CA PHE A 99 18.88 -1.68 0.41
C PHE A 99 18.96 -3.09 -0.18
N ASP A 100 18.87 -4.11 0.66
CA ASP A 100 18.66 -5.49 0.20
C ASP A 100 17.16 -5.75 -0.12
N PRO A 101 16.80 -6.91 -0.69
CA PRO A 101 15.41 -7.24 -1.01
C PRO A 101 14.45 -7.19 0.19
N ASP A 102 14.95 -7.40 1.41
CA ASP A 102 14.17 -7.34 2.65
C ASP A 102 14.10 -5.91 3.23
N GLY A 103 14.70 -4.93 2.53
CA GLY A 103 14.65 -3.52 2.85
C GLY A 103 15.63 -3.10 3.93
N LYS A 104 16.61 -3.96 4.28
CA LYS A 104 17.69 -3.59 5.19
C LYS A 104 18.67 -2.67 4.48
N PHE A 105 19.04 -1.57 5.15
CA PHE A 105 20.05 -0.67 4.63
C PHE A 105 21.42 -1.37 4.50
N VAL A 106 22.01 -1.28 3.31
CA VAL A 106 23.31 -1.85 2.97
C VAL A 106 24.38 -0.75 2.98
N ARG A 107 24.18 0.32 2.20
CA ARG A 107 25.14 1.43 2.07
C ARG A 107 24.50 2.68 1.45
N SER A 108 25.26 3.77 1.44
CA SER A 108 24.92 5.03 0.78
C SER A 108 26.15 5.63 0.10
N PHE A 109 25.93 6.45 -0.93
CA PHE A 109 26.97 7.20 -1.63
C PHE A 109 26.35 8.32 -2.50
N GLY A 110 27.17 9.03 -3.28
CA GLY A 110 26.68 9.95 -4.32
C GLY A 110 26.45 11.38 -3.83
N LYS A 111 27.20 11.86 -2.84
CA LYS A 111 27.13 13.26 -2.35
C LYS A 111 27.22 14.30 -3.47
N GLN A 112 27.98 14.01 -4.53
CA GLN A 112 28.12 14.91 -5.68
C GLN A 112 26.81 15.17 -6.45
N PHE A 113 25.76 14.39 -6.17
CA PHE A 113 24.44 14.56 -6.78
C PHE A 113 23.45 15.32 -5.88
N GLN A 114 23.88 15.81 -4.71
CA GLN A 114 23.04 16.67 -3.87
C GLN A 114 22.68 17.96 -4.63
N GLY A 115 21.37 18.23 -4.74
CA GLY A 115 20.85 19.39 -5.45
C GLY A 115 20.44 19.17 -6.90
N GLY A 116 20.50 17.94 -7.41
CA GLY A 116 20.20 17.67 -8.82
C GLY A 116 19.98 16.22 -9.25
N GLY A 117 20.00 15.24 -8.35
CA GLY A 117 19.76 13.83 -8.70
C GLY A 117 18.34 13.56 -9.21
N HIS A 118 18.17 13.09 -10.44
CA HIS A 118 16.83 12.87 -11.03
C HIS A 118 16.60 11.46 -11.57
N GLY A 119 17.66 10.77 -12.00
CA GLY A 119 17.59 9.44 -12.57
C GLY A 119 18.65 8.55 -11.96
N ILE A 120 18.35 7.26 -11.88
CA ILE A 120 19.34 6.23 -11.62
C ILE A 120 19.01 5.05 -12.52
N GLU A 121 20.01 4.52 -13.22
CA GLU A 121 19.85 3.32 -14.02
C GLU A 121 21.02 2.37 -13.75
N LEU A 122 20.70 1.08 -13.61
CA LEU A 122 21.68 0.02 -13.54
C LEU A 122 21.74 -0.68 -14.89
N ARG A 123 22.93 -0.76 -15.46
CA ARG A 123 23.13 -1.40 -16.77
C ARG A 123 24.31 -2.34 -16.73
N GLU A 124 24.12 -3.53 -17.27
CA GLU A 124 25.19 -4.48 -17.50
C GLU A 124 25.91 -4.16 -18.82
N GLU A 125 27.23 -3.97 -18.74
CA GLU A 125 28.11 -3.80 -19.88
C GLU A 125 29.29 -4.78 -19.75
N ASN A 126 29.44 -5.68 -20.73
CA ASN A 126 30.51 -6.69 -20.77
C ASN A 126 30.62 -7.57 -19.50
N GLY A 127 29.49 -7.83 -18.83
CA GLY A 127 29.42 -8.66 -17.63
C GLY A 127 29.65 -7.90 -16.31
N GLU A 128 29.91 -6.60 -16.37
CA GLU A 128 30.01 -5.71 -15.22
C GLU A 128 28.79 -4.79 -15.14
N GLU A 129 28.31 -4.50 -13.93
CA GLU A 129 27.14 -3.64 -13.71
C GLU A 129 27.59 -2.22 -13.34
N PHE A 130 27.02 -1.24 -14.03
CA PHE A 130 27.32 0.17 -13.86
C PHE A 130 26.07 0.93 -13.41
N VAL A 131 26.28 1.92 -12.54
CA VAL A 131 25.26 2.88 -12.12
C VAL A 131 25.43 4.15 -12.96
N TYR A 132 24.36 4.57 -13.63
CA TYR A 132 24.25 5.82 -14.39
C TYR A 132 23.34 6.81 -13.69
#